data_AF-A0A3N5SJ28-F1
#
_entry.id   AF-A0A3N5SJ28-F1
#
_cell.length_a   1.000
_cell.length_b   1.000
_cell.length_c   1.000
_cell.angle_alpha   90.00
_cell.angle_beta   90.00
_cell.angle_gamma   90.00
#
_symmetry.space_group_name_H-M   'P 1'
#
loop_
_entity.id
_entity.type
_entity.pdbx_description
1 polymer ?
#
loop_
_entity_poly.entity_id
_entity_poly.type
_entity_poly.pdbx_seq_one_letter_code
_entity_poly.pdbx_strand_id
1 'polypeptide(L)'
;MLETSSTTLRRPAVRVWVGRLGGIVFGVLFAWLLAEVMLRLFFFSLPPRLQLVLNHVHKTPFTEGKLLPDPIWQSDREYLTITRPVRDHEQFGSAEVRFSVTTESLWGSRAAFRTRQELVDQHVDAIAVGDSFTFCFTDEADCWV
;
A
#
# COMPACT_ATOMS: atom_id res chain seq x y z
N MET A 1 67.24 -43.86 -17.36
CA MET A 1 66.11 -43.96 -16.41
C MET A 1 65.64 -42.55 -16.10
N LEU A 2 64.57 -42.12 -16.77
CA LEU A 2 63.91 -40.84 -16.56
C LEU A 2 62.42 -41.16 -16.52
N GLU A 3 61.83 -41.22 -15.33
CA GLU A 3 60.38 -41.19 -15.15
C GLU A 3 60.06 -39.99 -14.27
N THR A 4 59.68 -38.90 -14.93
CA THR A 4 58.96 -37.78 -14.35
C THR A 4 57.57 -37.79 -14.98
N SER A 5 56.58 -38.37 -14.28
CA SER A 5 55.18 -38.34 -14.72
C SER A 5 54.33 -37.52 -13.76
N SER A 6 54.18 -36.26 -14.16
CA SER A 6 52.92 -35.49 -14.25
C SER A 6 52.03 -35.37 -13.01
N THR A 7 52.21 -34.24 -12.34
CA THR A 7 51.17 -33.52 -11.57
C THR A 7 50.02 -33.13 -12.51
N THR A 8 48.86 -33.77 -12.40
CA THR A 8 47.66 -33.38 -13.17
C THR A 8 46.80 -32.40 -12.37
N LEU A 9 46.69 -31.20 -12.93
CA LEU A 9 45.89 -30.05 -12.48
C LEU A 9 44.40 -30.38 -12.35
N ARG A 10 43.95 -30.74 -11.14
CA ARG A 10 42.53 -30.89 -10.78
C ARG A 10 41.94 -29.57 -10.28
N ARG A 11 41.96 -28.50 -11.09
CA ARG A 11 41.39 -27.17 -10.73
C ARG A 11 40.40 -26.50 -11.71
N PRO A 12 40.04 -27.01 -12.91
CA PRO A 12 39.13 -26.27 -13.81
C PRO A 12 37.65 -26.49 -13.49
N ALA A 13 37.24 -27.67 -12.99
CA ALA A 13 35.82 -27.99 -12.79
C ALA A 13 35.15 -27.13 -11.71
N VAL A 14 35.82 -26.92 -10.58
CA VAL A 14 35.28 -26.13 -9.46
C VAL A 14 35.01 -24.68 -9.86
N ARG A 15 35.90 -24.06 -10.65
CA ARG A 15 35.76 -22.68 -11.12
C ARG A 15 34.57 -22.51 -12.08
N VAL A 16 34.31 -23.50 -12.94
CA VAL A 16 33.15 -23.50 -13.84
C VAL A 16 31.84 -23.64 -13.07
N TRP A 17 31.79 -24.53 -12.08
CA TRP A 17 30.60 -24.71 -11.24
C TRP A 17 30.30 -23.49 -10.35
N VAL A 18 31.33 -22.83 -9.80
CA VAL A 18 31.17 -21.58 -9.05
C VAL A 18 30.64 -20.46 -9.96
N GLY A 19 31.14 -20.34 -11.19
CA GLY A 19 30.62 -19.37 -12.15
C GLY A 19 29.15 -19.62 -12.52
N ARG A 20 28.76 -20.88 -12.70
CA ARG A 20 27.37 -21.26 -12.98
C ARG A 20 26.45 -20.96 -11.80
N LEU A 21 26.83 -21.34 -10.58
CA LEU A 21 26.06 -21.03 -9.37
C LEU A 21 25.94 -19.53 -9.16
N GLY A 22 27.02 -18.77 -9.35
CA GLY A 22 27.00 -17.32 -9.28
C GLY A 22 26.06 -16.69 -10.29
N GLY A 23 26.08 -17.16 -11.55
CA GLY A 23 25.17 -16.71 -12.60
C GLY A 23 23.69 -17.04 -12.29
N ILE A 24 23.42 -18.23 -11.73
CA ILE A 24 22.06 -18.62 -11.31
C ILE A 24 21.57 -17.72 -10.18
N VAL A 25 22.37 -17.54 -9.13
CA VAL A 25 22.01 -16.68 -7.99
C VAL A 25 21.79 -15.24 -8.46
N PHE A 26 22.69 -14.71 -9.28
CA PHE A 26 22.54 -13.37 -9.86
C PHE A 26 21.26 -13.26 -10.69
N GLY A 27 20.98 -14.24 -11.56
CA GLY A 27 19.77 -14.26 -12.37
C GLY A 27 18.50 -14.29 -11.54
N VAL A 28 18.46 -15.09 -10.47
CA VAL A 28 17.31 -15.16 -9.56
C VAL A 28 17.12 -13.83 -8.82
N LEU A 29 18.19 -13.23 -8.29
CA LEU A 29 18.12 -11.93 -7.60
C LEU A 29 17.71 -10.81 -8.55
N PHE A 30 18.24 -10.81 -9.78
CA PHE A 30 17.89 -9.82 -10.79
C PHE A 30 16.43 -9.96 -11.25
N ALA A 31 15.97 -11.19 -11.49
CA ALA A 31 14.57 -11.46 -11.83
C ALA A 31 13.62 -11.05 -10.70
N TRP A 32 13.99 -11.31 -9.44
CA TRP A 32 13.23 -10.86 -8.26
C TRP A 32 13.12 -9.33 -8.23
N LEU A 33 14.26 -8.63 -8.37
CA LEU A 33 14.29 -7.17 -8.38
C LEU A 33 13.41 -6.60 -9.49
N LEU A 34 13.50 -7.18 -10.69
CA LEU A 34 12.74 -6.74 -11.86
C LEU A 34 11.24 -6.98 -11.65
N ALA A 35 10.86 -8.12 -11.07
CA ALA A 35 9.47 -8.41 -10.71
C ALA A 35 8.92 -7.40 -9.69
N GLU A 36 9.70 -7.07 -8.65
CA GLU A 36 9.32 -6.08 -7.63
C GLU A 36 9.11 -4.68 -8.23
N VAL A 37 10.03 -4.24 -9.10
CA VAL A 37 9.93 -2.96 -9.80
C VAL A 37 8.69 -2.93 -10.70
N MET A 38 8.47 -3.97 -11.50
CA MET A 38 7.30 -4.06 -12.39
C MET A 38 5.98 -4.05 -11.59
N LEU A 39 5.91 -4.80 -10.48
CA LEU A 39 4.74 -4.83 -9.60
C LEU A 39 4.38 -3.45 -9.06
N ARG A 40 5.37 -2.64 -8.69
CA ARG A 40 5.15 -1.27 -8.18
C ARG A 40 4.74 -0.31 -9.29
N LEU A 41 5.39 -0.38 -10.46
CA LEU A 41 5.08 0.49 -11.59
C LEU A 41 3.70 0.20 -12.18
N PHE A 42 3.32 -1.07 -12.27
CA PHE A 42 2.04 -1.51 -12.84
C PHE A 42 0.97 -1.76 -11.78
N PHE A 43 1.16 -1.32 -10.54
CA PHE A 43 0.24 -1.61 -9.43
C PHE A 43 -1.22 -1.26 -9.77
N PHE A 44 -1.46 -0.06 -10.29
CA PHE A 44 -2.80 0.41 -10.66
C PHE A 44 -3.38 -0.32 -11.90
N SER A 45 -2.54 -0.99 -12.69
CA SER A 45 -2.96 -1.83 -13.82
C SER A 45 -3.24 -3.28 -13.42
N LEU A 46 -2.93 -3.69 -12.19
CA LEU A 46 -3.19 -5.05 -11.72
C LEU A 46 -4.68 -5.28 -11.50
N PRO A 47 -5.18 -6.51 -11.69
CA PRO A 47 -6.50 -6.91 -11.24
C PRO A 47 -6.74 -6.57 -9.76
N PRO A 48 -7.95 -6.14 -9.36
CA PRO A 48 -8.25 -5.72 -7.98
C PRO A 48 -7.87 -6.75 -6.90
N ARG A 49 -8.00 -8.04 -7.20
CA ARG A 49 -7.59 -9.12 -6.29
C ARG A 49 -6.09 -9.08 -5.96
N LEU A 50 -5.24 -8.76 -6.93
CA LEU A 50 -3.80 -8.66 -6.72
C LEU A 50 -3.45 -7.36 -5.97
N GLN A 51 -4.15 -6.26 -6.26
CA GLN A 51 -3.99 -5.01 -5.50
C GLN A 51 -4.29 -5.20 -4.01
N LEU A 52 -5.34 -5.96 -3.67
CA LEU A 52 -5.71 -6.28 -2.28
C LEU A 52 -4.62 -7.06 -1.55
N VAL A 53 -4.00 -8.06 -2.19
CA VAL A 53 -2.91 -8.84 -1.58
C VAL A 53 -1.66 -7.98 -1.36
N LEU A 54 -1.44 -7.00 -2.23
CA LEU A 54 -0.31 -6.10 -2.19
C LEU A 54 -0.53 -4.89 -1.27
N ASN A 55 -1.69 -4.76 -0.62
CA ASN A 55 -2.01 -3.64 0.26
C ASN A 55 -1.03 -3.51 1.45
N HIS A 56 -0.41 -4.62 1.86
CA HIS A 56 0.58 -4.64 2.94
C HIS A 56 2.01 -4.28 2.48
N VAL A 57 2.23 -4.05 1.18
CA VAL A 57 3.56 -3.77 0.64
C VAL A 57 3.88 -2.28 0.79
N HIS A 58 5.07 -1.99 1.31
CA HIS A 58 5.58 -0.63 1.42
C HIS A 58 6.02 -0.06 0.06
N LYS A 59 5.84 1.25 -0.13
CA LYS A 59 6.32 2.01 -1.30
C LYS A 59 7.83 1.91 -1.43
N THR A 60 8.53 2.03 -0.31
CA THR A 60 9.99 1.86 -0.22
C THR A 60 10.34 1.05 1.02
N PRO A 61 11.48 0.32 1.03
CA PRO A 61 11.91 -0.43 2.21
C PRO A 61 12.35 0.46 3.39
N PHE A 62 12.44 1.78 3.18
CA PHE A 62 12.91 2.75 4.18
C PHE A 62 11.77 3.56 4.80
N THR A 63 10.53 3.33 4.37
CA THR A 63 9.37 4.11 4.78
C THR A 63 8.19 3.20 5.09
N GLU A 64 7.44 3.53 6.14
CA GLU A 64 6.19 2.84 6.51
C GLU A 64 5.01 3.15 5.55
N GLY A 65 5.22 4.02 4.55
CA GLY A 65 4.19 4.33 3.57
C GLY A 65 3.87 3.11 2.71
N LYS A 66 2.63 2.61 2.77
CA LYS A 66 2.12 1.52 1.95
C LYS A 66 1.79 1.96 0.52
N LEU A 67 1.74 1.02 -0.42
CA LEU A 67 1.36 1.26 -1.82
C LEU A 67 -0.06 1.86 -1.92
N LEU A 68 -0.99 1.34 -1.13
CA LEU A 68 -2.29 1.95 -0.89
C LEU A 68 -2.33 2.53 0.53
N PRO A 69 -2.84 3.75 0.73
CA PRO A 69 -3.02 4.29 2.06
C PRO A 69 -4.05 3.46 2.83
N ASP A 70 -3.89 3.40 4.16
CA ASP A 70 -4.83 2.69 5.00
C ASP A 70 -6.23 3.32 4.87
N PRO A 71 -7.29 2.50 4.69
CA PRO A 71 -8.63 3.02 4.49
C PRO A 71 -9.08 3.85 5.69
N ILE A 72 -9.88 4.89 5.45
CA ILE A 72 -10.51 5.66 6.52
C ILE A 72 -11.56 4.83 7.30
N TRP A 73 -12.04 3.74 6.70
CA TRP A 73 -13.00 2.82 7.31
C TRP A 73 -12.28 1.78 8.17
N GLN A 74 -12.76 1.59 9.40
CA GLN A 74 -12.27 0.57 10.32
C GLN A 74 -13.43 -0.28 10.84
N SER A 75 -13.17 -1.55 11.13
CA SER A 75 -14.18 -2.42 11.72
C SER A 75 -14.57 -1.93 13.13
N ASP A 76 -15.86 -1.98 13.42
CA ASP A 76 -16.42 -1.69 14.73
C ASP A 76 -17.38 -2.80 15.15
N ARG A 77 -17.45 -3.08 16.45
CA ARG A 77 -18.27 -4.19 16.96
C ARG A 77 -19.77 -3.89 16.95
N GLU A 78 -20.14 -2.63 17.08
CA GLU A 78 -21.52 -2.17 17.23
C GLU A 78 -22.10 -1.72 15.90
N TYR A 79 -21.30 -1.02 15.10
CA TYR A 79 -21.72 -0.45 13.82
C TYR A 79 -21.19 -1.22 12.60
N LEU A 80 -20.52 -2.37 12.80
CA LEU A 80 -19.78 -3.17 11.81
C LEU A 80 -18.58 -2.45 11.20
N THR A 81 -18.74 -1.19 10.80
CA THR A 81 -17.71 -0.33 10.21
C THR A 81 -17.96 1.12 10.60
N ILE A 82 -16.91 1.83 11.01
CA ILE A 82 -16.95 3.26 11.29
C ILE A 82 -15.80 3.96 10.57
N THR A 83 -15.94 5.26 10.35
CA THR A 83 -14.83 6.09 9.88
C THR A 83 -13.92 6.43 11.05
N ARG A 84 -12.60 6.34 10.86
CA ARG A 84 -11.60 6.78 11.83
C ARG A 84 -11.31 8.27 11.65
N PRO A 85 -10.91 8.99 12.71
CA PRO A 85 -10.51 10.39 12.58
C PRO A 85 -9.19 10.49 11.81
N VAL A 86 -9.17 11.31 10.77
CA VAL A 86 -8.00 11.55 9.91
C VAL A 86 -7.93 13.01 9.49
N ARG A 87 -6.73 13.48 9.15
CA ARG A 87 -6.52 14.85 8.66
C ARG A 87 -5.71 14.80 7.38
N ASP A 88 -6.21 15.46 6.34
CA ASP A 88 -5.58 15.54 5.02
C ASP A 88 -5.08 14.16 4.53
N HIS A 89 -5.93 13.14 4.68
CA HIS A 89 -5.56 11.75 4.42
C HIS A 89 -5.98 11.35 3.01
N GLU A 90 -5.02 10.88 2.23
CA GLU A 90 -5.27 10.40 0.87
C GLU A 90 -6.14 9.14 0.90
N GLN A 91 -7.26 9.17 0.17
CA GLN A 91 -8.16 8.05 -0.03
C GLN A 91 -8.35 7.81 -1.53
N PHE A 92 -8.38 6.53 -1.89
CA PHE A 92 -8.66 6.08 -3.26
C PHE A 92 -10.09 5.58 -3.33
N GLY A 93 -10.87 6.14 -4.26
CA GLY A 93 -12.20 5.63 -4.64
C GLY A 93 -12.11 4.63 -5.78
N SER A 94 -11.08 4.75 -6.62
CA SER A 94 -10.72 3.80 -7.67
C SER A 94 -9.21 3.93 -7.98
N ALA A 95 -8.71 3.16 -8.95
CA ALA A 95 -7.32 3.29 -9.41
C ALA A 95 -7.00 4.68 -9.98
N GLU A 96 -8.01 5.41 -10.47
CA GLU A 96 -7.86 6.72 -11.12
C GLU A 96 -8.38 7.88 -10.25
N VAL A 97 -9.24 7.59 -9.28
CA VAL A 97 -9.89 8.59 -8.42
C VAL A 97 -9.26 8.60 -7.04
N ARG A 98 -8.61 9.72 -6.73
CA ARG A 98 -7.89 10.01 -5.49
C ARG A 98 -8.42 11.33 -4.94
N PHE A 99 -8.61 11.41 -3.63
CA PHE A 99 -9.08 12.61 -2.96
C PHE A 99 -8.51 12.67 -1.54
N SER A 100 -8.42 13.87 -0.98
CA SER A 100 -8.02 14.06 0.42
C SER A 100 -9.23 14.13 1.33
N VAL A 101 -9.14 13.47 2.48
CA VAL A 101 -10.21 13.41 3.46
C VAL A 101 -9.73 13.87 4.81
N THR A 102 -10.48 14.81 5.39
CA THR A 102 -10.44 15.14 6.81
C THR A 102 -11.73 14.69 7.46
N THR A 103 -11.64 13.99 8.59
CA THR A 103 -12.77 13.58 9.43
C THR A 103 -12.47 13.85 10.91
N GLU A 104 -13.50 14.23 11.66
CA GLU A 104 -13.39 14.57 13.07
C GLU A 104 -14.31 13.70 13.93
N SER A 105 -13.86 13.34 15.13
CA SER A 105 -14.72 12.73 16.13
C SER A 105 -15.62 13.80 16.74
N LEU A 106 -16.93 13.58 16.70
CA LEU A 106 -17.90 14.46 17.33
C LEU A 106 -18.31 13.92 18.70
N TRP A 107 -18.40 14.78 19.71
CA TRP A 107 -18.82 14.48 21.08
C TRP A 107 -18.07 13.30 21.73
N GLY A 108 -16.80 13.09 21.35
CA GLY A 108 -16.00 11.95 21.81
C GLY A 108 -16.43 10.59 21.24
N SER A 109 -17.22 10.58 20.16
CA SER A 109 -17.63 9.37 19.46
C SER A 109 -16.41 8.62 18.89
N ARG A 110 -16.49 7.30 18.87
CA ARG A 110 -15.48 6.47 18.18
C ARG A 110 -15.58 6.62 16.66
N ALA A 111 -16.75 6.97 16.14
CA ALA A 111 -16.97 7.23 14.73
C ALA A 111 -16.62 8.68 14.41
N ALA A 112 -15.92 8.89 13.30
CA ALA A 112 -15.60 10.20 12.77
C ALA A 112 -16.53 10.61 11.63
N PHE A 113 -16.72 11.91 11.47
CA PHE A 113 -17.67 12.52 10.55
C PHE A 113 -16.95 13.53 9.64
N ARG A 114 -17.55 13.78 8.47
CA ARG A 114 -17.10 14.82 7.53
C ARG A 114 -17.67 16.19 7.93
N THR A 115 -17.42 16.59 9.17
CA THR A 115 -17.80 17.89 9.75
C THR A 115 -16.95 18.14 11.00
N ARG A 116 -17.10 19.29 11.66
CA ARG A 116 -16.29 19.71 12.82
C ARG A 116 -17.16 19.96 14.05
N GLN A 117 -16.62 19.69 15.24
CA GLN A 117 -17.33 19.88 16.51
C GLN A 117 -17.90 21.31 16.64
N GLU A 118 -17.10 22.29 16.22
CA GLU A 118 -17.40 23.72 16.25
C GLU A 118 -18.68 24.09 15.47
N LEU A 119 -18.99 23.34 14.40
CA LEU A 119 -20.17 23.58 13.55
C LEU A 119 -21.42 22.95 14.17
N VAL A 120 -21.30 21.74 14.72
CA VAL A 120 -22.43 21.03 15.30
C VAL A 120 -22.84 21.54 16.69
N ASP A 121 -21.93 22.21 17.42
CA ASP A 121 -22.23 22.84 18.70
C ASP A 121 -23.06 24.14 18.57
N GLN A 122 -23.20 24.66 17.34
CA GLN A 122 -24.01 25.84 17.05
C GLN A 122 -25.45 25.45 16.72
N HIS A 123 -25.78 25.43 15.42
CA HIS A 123 -27.09 25.08 14.90
C HIS A 123 -26.89 24.13 13.71
N VAL A 124 -27.61 23.01 13.71
CA VAL A 124 -27.53 22.02 12.63
C VAL A 124 -28.76 22.20 11.75
N ASP A 125 -28.57 22.75 10.55
CA ASP A 125 -29.64 22.99 9.58
C ASP A 125 -30.17 21.68 8.95
N ALA A 126 -29.27 20.70 8.74
CA ALA A 126 -29.59 19.43 8.13
C ALA A 126 -28.61 18.32 8.56
N ILE A 127 -29.07 17.07 8.49
CA ILE A 127 -28.24 15.88 8.67
C ILE A 127 -28.43 14.97 7.46
N ALA A 128 -27.33 14.61 6.81
CA ALA A 128 -27.33 13.65 5.71
C ALA A 128 -26.92 12.27 6.22
N VAL A 129 -27.81 11.28 6.10
CA VAL A 129 -27.58 9.89 6.52
C VAL A 129 -27.81 8.95 5.34
N GLY A 130 -26.85 8.09 5.05
CA GLY A 130 -26.96 7.09 4.00
C GLY A 130 -25.69 6.26 3.84
N ASP A 131 -25.47 5.77 2.64
CA ASP A 131 -24.31 4.93 2.29
C ASP A 131 -23.17 5.77 1.67
N SER A 132 -22.33 5.12 0.86
CA SER A 132 -21.25 5.79 0.13
C SER A 132 -21.72 7.00 -0.69
N PHE A 133 -22.94 7.03 -1.23
CA PHE A 133 -23.45 8.16 -2.01
C PHE A 133 -23.73 9.41 -1.16
N THR A 134 -23.90 9.24 0.15
CA THR A 134 -24.08 10.34 1.10
C THR A 134 -22.74 10.85 1.63
N PHE A 135 -21.65 10.09 1.45
CA PHE A 135 -20.32 10.51 1.88
C PHE A 135 -19.75 11.57 0.93
N CYS A 136 -19.29 12.71 1.48
CA CYS A 136 -18.64 13.75 0.69
C CYS A 136 -17.20 13.35 0.30
N PHE A 137 -16.95 13.05 -0.97
CA PHE A 137 -15.64 12.65 -1.52
C PHE A 137 -14.81 13.80 -2.15
N THR A 138 -15.21 15.05 -1.96
CA THR A 138 -14.50 16.24 -2.46
C THR A 138 -13.58 16.86 -1.39
N ASP A 139 -12.85 17.92 -1.70
CA ASP A 139 -12.09 18.65 -0.68
C ASP A 139 -13.03 19.22 0.39
N GLU A 140 -12.54 19.40 1.63
CA GLU A 140 -13.35 19.87 2.76
C GLU A 140 -14.06 21.21 2.46
N ALA A 141 -13.39 22.11 1.73
CA ALA A 141 -13.95 23.39 1.32
C ALA A 141 -15.11 23.28 0.30
N ASP A 142 -15.16 22.16 -0.43
CA ASP A 142 -16.19 21.85 -1.43
C ASP A 142 -17.26 20.89 -0.88
N CYS A 143 -17.15 20.49 0.39
CA CYS A 143 -18.18 19.70 1.04
C CYS A 143 -19.36 20.59 1.44
N TRP A 144 -20.55 20.15 1.03
CA TRP A 144 -21.83 20.82 1.31
C TRP A 144 -22.46 20.38 2.63
N VAL A 145 -21.78 19.47 3.36
CA VAL A 145 -22.18 18.87 4.66
C VAL A 145 -21.35 19.44 5.79
#